data_AF-A0A9D6CCA4-F1
#
_entry.id   AF-A0A9D6CCA4-F1
#
_cell.length_a   1.000
_cell.length_b   1.000
_cell.length_c   1.000
_cell.angle_alpha   90.00
_cell.angle_beta   90.00
_cell.angle_gamma   90.00
#
_symmetry.space_group_name_H-M   'P 1'
#
loop_
_entity.id
_entity.type
_entity.pdbx_description
1 polymer ?
#
loop_
_entity_poly.entity_id
_entity_poly.type
_entity_poly.pdbx_seq_one_letter_code
_entity_poly.pdbx_strand_id
1 'polypeptide(L)'
;MKRGFTLIELLVVLAIIATLLSLAVPRYFQHVRRSEEAVLRENLATVRDAIDQYHADTGIWPPTLDSLAERRYLRTVPTDPLTERTDTWQVVPPPDGGTGVYDLHSGAEGTGLDGRAYADW
;
A
#
# COMPACT_ATOMS: atom_id res chain seq x y z
N MET A 1 -40.62 -31.93 -24.20
CA MET A 1 -39.82 -32.65 -23.18
C MET A 1 -38.62 -31.79 -22.82
N LYS A 2 -38.56 -31.25 -21.60
CA LYS A 2 -37.37 -30.53 -21.13
C LYS A 2 -36.30 -31.59 -20.82
N ARG A 3 -35.22 -31.66 -21.61
CA ARG A 3 -34.04 -32.45 -21.24
C ARG A 3 -33.45 -31.79 -19.99
N GLY A 4 -33.52 -32.47 -18.86
CA GLY A 4 -32.85 -32.04 -17.63
C GLY A 4 -31.35 -32.31 -17.72
N PHE A 5 -30.55 -31.45 -17.10
CA PHE A 5 -29.11 -31.69 -16.92
C PHE A 5 -28.87 -33.01 -16.17
N THR A 6 -27.86 -33.75 -16.58
CA THR A 6 -27.40 -34.94 -15.86
C THR A 6 -26.48 -34.54 -14.71
N LEU A 7 -26.44 -35.36 -13.66
CA LEU A 7 -25.51 -35.16 -12.54
C LEU A 7 -24.05 -35.18 -13.01
N ILE A 8 -23.73 -36.01 -14.01
CA ILE A 8 -22.38 -36.12 -14.57
C ILE A 8 -21.97 -34.81 -15.26
N GLU A 9 -22.86 -34.17 -16.03
CA GLU A 9 -22.56 -32.88 -16.66
C GLU A 9 -22.23 -31.80 -15.63
N LEU A 10 -23.00 -31.74 -14.53
CA LEU A 10 -22.74 -30.78 -13.46
C LEU A 10 -21.37 -31.04 -12.78
N LEU A 11 -21.00 -32.31 -12.58
CA LEU A 11 -19.71 -32.68 -11.99
C LEU A 11 -18.54 -32.28 -12.89
N VAL A 12 -18.64 -32.49 -14.20
CA VAL A 12 -17.59 -32.08 -15.16
C VAL A 12 -17.44 -30.56 -15.17
N VAL A 13 -18.56 -29.82 -15.18
CA VAL A 13 -18.52 -28.33 -15.12
C VAL A 13 -17.86 -27.84 -13.85
N LEU A 14 -18.24 -28.41 -12.69
CA LEU A 14 -17.62 -28.03 -11.41
C LEU A 14 -16.13 -28.36 -11.37
N ALA A 15 -15.72 -29.51 -11.92
CA ALA A 15 -14.31 -29.89 -12.00
C ALA A 15 -13.49 -28.90 -12.85
N ILE A 16 -14.03 -28.45 -13.99
CA ILE A 16 -13.39 -27.43 -14.82
C ILE A 16 -13.30 -26.10 -14.06
N ILE A 17 -14.38 -25.65 -13.41
CA ILE A 17 -14.38 -24.40 -12.63
C ILE A 17 -13.35 -24.47 -11.50
N ALA A 18 -13.29 -25.57 -10.74
CA ALA A 18 -12.33 -25.76 -9.67
C ALA A 18 -10.88 -25.72 -10.19
N THR A 19 -10.63 -26.33 -11.35
CA THR A 19 -9.31 -26.32 -12.01
C THR A 19 -8.91 -24.92 -12.47
N LEU A 20 -9.85 -24.13 -12.99
CA LEU A 20 -9.58 -22.74 -13.38
C LEU A 20 -9.31 -21.86 -12.16
N LEU A 21 -10.12 -21.99 -11.11
CA LEU A 21 -9.98 -21.19 -9.89
C LEU A 21 -8.65 -21.44 -9.17
N SER A 22 -8.17 -22.69 -9.16
CA SER A 22 -6.88 -23.03 -8.54
C SER A 22 -5.70 -22.27 -9.15
N LEU A 23 -5.80 -21.90 -10.44
CA LEU A 23 -4.78 -21.12 -11.15
C LEU A 23 -5.06 -19.61 -11.13
N ALA A 24 -6.34 -19.22 -11.16
CA ALA A 24 -6.74 -17.83 -11.29
C ALA A 24 -6.60 -17.05 -9.97
N VAL A 25 -7.05 -17.64 -8.85
CA VAL A 25 -7.11 -16.98 -7.54
C VAL A 25 -5.74 -16.53 -7.02
N PRO A 26 -4.70 -17.39 -6.94
CA PRO A 26 -3.39 -16.95 -6.45
C PRO A 26 -2.75 -15.88 -7.34
N ARG A 27 -2.95 -15.95 -8.67
CA ARG A 27 -2.45 -14.92 -9.60
C ARG A 27 -3.15 -13.58 -9.39
N TYR A 28 -4.46 -13.59 -9.14
CA TYR A 28 -5.22 -12.38 -8.85
C TYR A 28 -4.68 -11.68 -7.59
N PHE A 29 -4.51 -12.41 -6.48
CA PHE A 29 -3.96 -11.83 -5.26
C PHE A 29 -2.53 -11.30 -5.41
N GLN A 30 -1.69 -11.97 -6.19
CA GLN A 30 -0.34 -11.48 -6.49
C GLN A 30 -0.37 -10.17 -7.31
N HIS A 31 -1.33 -10.06 -8.25
CA HIS A 31 -1.50 -8.85 -9.05
C HIS A 31 -1.99 -7.66 -8.19
N VAL A 32 -2.98 -7.90 -7.33
CA VAL A 32 -3.48 -6.89 -6.38
C VAL A 32 -2.35 -6.41 -5.47
N ARG A 33 -1.62 -7.33 -4.83
CA ARG A 33 -0.48 -6.97 -3.97
C ARG A 33 0.57 -6.14 -4.70
N ARG A 34 0.93 -6.52 -5.93
CA ARG A 34 1.88 -5.73 -6.74
C ARG A 34 1.36 -4.32 -7.03
N SER A 35 0.06 -4.17 -7.25
CA SER A 35 -0.56 -2.86 -7.47
C SER A 35 -0.52 -2.02 -6.19
N GLU A 36 -0.86 -2.60 -5.04
CA GLU A 36 -0.79 -1.92 -3.74
C GLU A 36 0.64 -1.49 -3.41
N GLU A 37 1.64 -2.36 -3.62
CA GLU A 37 3.05 -2.03 -3.42
C GLU A 37 3.56 -0.92 -4.36
N ALA A 38 3.07 -0.88 -5.60
CA ALA A 38 3.42 0.19 -6.54
C ALA A 38 2.88 1.54 -6.06
N VAL A 39 1.62 1.58 -5.64
CA VAL A 39 0.98 2.77 -5.07
C VAL A 39 1.67 3.17 -3.76
N LEU A 40 2.05 2.21 -2.92
CA LEU A 40 2.75 2.49 -1.66
C LEU A 40 4.07 3.22 -1.93
N ARG A 41 4.87 2.71 -2.87
CA ARG A 41 6.16 3.33 -3.23
C ARG A 41 5.98 4.74 -3.78
N GLU A 42 4.96 4.96 -4.61
CA GLU A 42 4.63 6.28 -5.13
C GLU A 42 4.20 7.25 -4.03
N ASN A 43 3.35 6.80 -3.11
CA ASN A 43 2.90 7.59 -1.96
C ASN A 43 4.08 7.94 -1.04
N LEU A 44 4.94 6.97 -0.72
CA LEU A 44 6.14 7.20 0.09
C LEU A 44 7.06 8.23 -0.55
N ALA A 45 7.36 8.09 -1.85
CA ALA A 45 8.18 9.06 -2.59
C ALA A 45 7.55 10.46 -2.55
N THR A 46 6.25 10.56 -2.86
CA THR A 46 5.52 11.84 -2.88
C THR A 46 5.54 12.53 -1.52
N VAL A 47 5.34 11.79 -0.42
CA VAL A 47 5.31 12.38 0.92
C VAL A 47 6.71 12.75 1.38
N ARG A 48 7.73 11.94 1.09
CA ARG A 48 9.15 12.26 1.36
C ARG A 48 9.58 13.53 0.64
N ASP A 49 9.27 13.65 -0.64
CA ASP A 49 9.54 14.87 -1.42
C ASP A 49 8.87 16.10 -0.79
N ALA A 50 7.64 15.95 -0.29
CA ALA A 50 6.93 17.02 0.42
C ALA A 50 7.56 17.38 1.77
N ILE A 51 8.07 16.40 2.51
CA ILE A 51 8.83 16.60 3.76
C ILE A 51 10.10 17.40 3.48
N ASP A 52 10.87 16.97 2.48
CA ASP A 52 12.12 17.62 2.06
C ASP A 52 11.87 19.06 1.60
N GLN A 53 10.81 19.27 0.80
CA GLN A 53 10.42 20.60 0.34
C GLN A 53 10.01 21.51 1.51
N TYR A 54 9.24 21.00 2.48
CA TYR A 54 8.88 21.75 3.68
C TYR A 54 10.13 22.17 4.47
N HIS A 55 11.08 21.26 4.65
CA HIS A 55 12.33 21.54 5.34
C HIS A 55 13.19 22.57 4.57
N ALA A 56 13.27 22.45 3.25
CA ALA A 56 13.99 23.41 2.41
C ALA A 56 13.42 24.84 2.51
N ASP A 57 12.09 24.97 2.55
CA ASP A 57 11.43 26.28 2.58
C ASP A 57 11.41 26.92 3.98
N THR A 58 11.36 26.11 5.04
CA THR A 58 11.17 26.61 6.42
C THR A 58 12.40 26.48 7.31
N GLY A 59 13.38 25.66 6.92
CA GLY A 59 14.55 25.31 7.71
C GLY A 59 14.27 24.41 8.92
N ILE A 60 13.05 23.89 9.07
CA ILE A 60 12.65 22.98 10.14
C ILE A 60 11.86 21.80 9.57
N TRP A 61 11.92 20.64 10.23
CA TRP A 61 11.13 19.48 9.81
C TRP A 61 9.64 19.69 10.13
N PRO A 62 8.73 19.14 9.30
CA PRO A 62 7.30 19.21 9.57
C PRO A 62 6.96 18.51 10.90
N PRO A 63 6.14 19.11 11.78
CA PRO A 63 5.83 18.50 13.08
C PRO A 63 4.98 17.22 12.95
N THR A 64 4.13 17.15 11.92
CA THR A 64 3.23 16.02 11.62
C THR A 64 3.00 15.94 10.11
N LEU A 65 2.51 14.80 9.62
CA LEU A 65 2.11 14.66 8.21
C LEU A 65 0.98 15.62 7.82
N ASP A 66 0.04 15.89 8.73
CA ASP A 66 -1.07 16.82 8.48
C ASP A 66 -0.59 18.23 8.16
N SER A 67 0.52 18.67 8.76
CA SER A 67 1.10 19.99 8.51
C SER A 67 1.50 20.18 7.03
N LEU A 68 1.84 19.09 6.32
CA LEU A 68 2.13 19.12 4.90
C LEU A 68 0.89 19.44 4.07
N ALA A 69 -0.27 18.92 4.48
CA ALA A 69 -1.56 19.20 3.84
C ALA A 69 -2.05 20.61 4.17
N GLU A 70 -1.96 21.03 5.43
CA GLU A 70 -2.34 22.37 5.88
C GLU A 70 -1.57 23.47 5.16
N ARG A 71 -0.25 23.27 4.98
CA ARG A 71 0.62 24.21 4.26
C ARG A 71 0.72 23.96 2.76
N ARG A 72 -0.12 23.07 2.21
CA ARG A 72 -0.28 22.84 0.76
C ARG A 72 0.95 22.27 0.04
N TYR A 73 1.86 21.64 0.77
CA TYR A 73 2.90 20.76 0.17
C TYR A 73 2.27 19.47 -0.35
N LEU A 74 1.24 18.98 0.35
CA LEU A 74 0.35 17.91 -0.11
C LEU A 74 -1.07 18.46 -0.29
N ARG A 75 -1.84 17.83 -1.17
CA ARG A 75 -3.28 18.09 -1.27
C ARG A 75 -4.03 17.46 -0.09
N THR A 76 -3.59 16.27 0.29
CA THR A 76 -4.08 15.48 1.43
C THR A 76 -3.01 14.44 1.77
N VAL A 77 -2.98 13.96 3.00
CA VAL A 77 -2.11 12.85 3.39
C VAL A 77 -2.67 11.57 2.73
N PRO A 78 -1.87 10.84 1.93
CA PRO A 78 -2.37 9.64 1.27
C PRO A 78 -2.67 8.53 2.27
N THR A 79 -3.62 7.66 1.90
CA THR A 79 -3.89 6.41 2.60
C THR A 79 -2.80 5.39 2.29
N ASP A 80 -2.34 4.66 3.29
CA ASP A 80 -1.47 3.49 3.09
C ASP A 80 -2.28 2.39 2.39
N PRO A 81 -1.94 2.00 1.15
CA PRO A 81 -2.74 1.07 0.37
C PRO A 81 -2.69 -0.37 0.90
N LEU A 82 -1.76 -0.72 1.79
CA LEU A 82 -1.66 -2.06 2.37
C LEU A 82 -2.48 -2.22 3.64
N THR A 83 -2.63 -1.15 4.42
CA THR A 83 -3.46 -1.14 5.64
C THR A 83 -4.84 -0.56 5.39
N GLU A 84 -5.04 0.10 4.24
CA GLU A 84 -6.22 0.89 3.87
C GLU A 84 -6.52 2.03 4.86
N ARG A 85 -5.50 2.52 5.57
CA ARG A 85 -5.64 3.52 6.64
C ARG A 85 -4.66 4.69 6.48
N THR A 86 -5.03 5.84 7.04
CA THR A 86 -4.20 7.07 7.02
C THR A 86 -3.39 7.26 8.31
N ASP A 87 -3.65 6.49 9.36
CA ASP A 87 -3.08 6.64 10.70
C ASP A 87 -2.06 5.55 11.06
N THR A 88 -1.72 4.67 10.11
CA THR A 88 -0.75 3.59 10.31
C THR A 88 0.67 3.97 9.91
N TRP A 89 0.84 5.11 9.24
CA TRP A 89 2.14 5.62 8.85
C TRP A 89 3.11 5.72 10.04
N GLN A 90 4.29 5.14 9.90
CA GLN A 90 5.34 5.21 10.91
C GLN A 90 6.28 6.37 10.56
N VAL A 91 6.25 7.42 11.38
CA VAL A 91 7.11 8.58 11.21
C VAL A 91 8.46 8.36 11.88
N VAL A 92 9.53 8.76 11.21
CA VAL A 92 10.90 8.66 11.70
C VAL A 92 11.42 10.06 12.00
N PRO A 93 11.93 10.32 13.22
CA PRO A 93 12.50 11.62 13.55
C PRO A 93 13.89 11.81 12.91
N PRO A 94 14.35 13.07 12.78
CA PRO A 94 15.69 13.39 12.31
C PRO A 94 16.81 12.70 13.11
N PRO A 95 17.85 12.17 12.45
CA PRO A 95 18.94 11.43 13.11
C PRO A 95 19.85 12.31 13.97
N ASP A 96 19.83 13.63 13.78
CA ASP A 96 20.54 14.62 14.57
C ASP A 96 19.87 14.93 15.93
N GLY A 97 18.78 14.23 16.24
CA GLY A 97 18.00 14.46 17.46
C GLY A 97 17.04 15.65 17.35
N GLY A 98 16.84 16.18 16.14
CA GLY A 98 15.82 17.16 15.84
C GLY A 98 14.40 16.63 16.10
N THR A 99 13.44 17.54 16.14
CA THR A 99 12.01 17.21 16.26
C THR A 99 11.31 17.31 14.91
N GLY A 100 10.26 16.52 14.72
CA GLY A 100 9.46 16.50 13.49
C GLY A 100 9.60 15.19 12.73
N VAL A 101 9.08 15.19 11.51
CA VAL A 101 9.09 14.04 10.60
C VAL A 101 10.21 14.24 9.59
N TYR A 102 11.21 13.36 9.64
CA TYR A 102 12.32 13.31 8.69
C TYR A 102 12.05 12.31 7.57
N ASP A 103 11.53 11.14 7.95
CA ASP A 103 11.19 10.07 7.01
C ASP A 103 9.87 9.41 7.43
N LEU A 104 9.31 8.61 6.53
CA LEU A 104 8.01 7.97 6.62
C LEU A 104 8.10 6.53 6.11
N HIS A 105 7.64 5.57 6.90
CA HIS A 105 7.52 4.15 6.52
C HIS A 105 6.08 3.67 6.63
N SER A 106 5.73 2.61 5.89
CA SER A 106 4.41 1.99 6.00
C SER A 106 4.22 1.32 7.37
N GLY A 107 2.98 1.36 7.87
CA GLY A 107 2.60 0.61 9.06
C GLY A 107 2.23 -0.84 8.80
N ALA A 108 2.28 -1.28 7.55
CA ALA A 108 1.87 -2.62 7.17
C ALA A 108 2.81 -3.69 7.74
N GLU A 109 2.21 -4.78 8.22
CA GLU A 109 2.98 -5.94 8.66
C GLU A 109 3.44 -6.79 7.47
N GLY A 110 4.55 -7.50 7.66
CA GLY A 110 5.08 -8.46 6.69
C GLY A 110 6.10 -7.85 5.73
N THR A 111 6.37 -8.61 4.68
CA THR A 111 7.39 -8.28 3.68
C THR A 111 6.77 -8.06 2.31
N GLY A 112 7.34 -7.13 1.56
CA GLY A 112 6.96 -6.91 0.18
C GLY A 112 7.51 -7.99 -0.75
N LEU A 113 7.12 -7.91 -2.03
CA LEU A 113 7.56 -8.84 -3.07
C LEU A 113 9.07 -8.82 -3.31
N ASP A 114 9.78 -7.79 -2.83
CA ASP A 114 11.25 -7.68 -2.87
C ASP A 114 11.96 -8.32 -1.66
N GLY A 115 11.20 -8.86 -0.70
CA GLY A 115 11.71 -9.53 0.50
C GLY A 115 12.08 -8.60 1.66
N ARG A 116 11.97 -7.28 1.51
CA ARG A 116 12.17 -6.32 2.61
C ARG A 116 10.87 -6.11 3.39
N ALA A 117 10.96 -5.78 4.68
CA ALA A 117 9.77 -5.43 5.46
C ALA A 117 9.21 -4.08 4.98
N TYR A 118 7.89 -3.91 5.02
CA TYR A 118 7.28 -2.63 4.65
C TYR A 118 7.64 -1.49 5.61
N ALA A 119 8.00 -1.83 6.85
CA ALA A 119 8.56 -0.90 7.82
C ALA A 119 9.99 -0.43 7.46
N ASP A 120 10.67 -1.06 6.51
CA ASP A 120 12.01 -0.68 6.03
C ASP A 120 11.97 0.05 4.67
N TRP A 121 10.78 0.29 4.11
CA TRP A 121 10.58 0.87 2.78
C TRP A 121 10.56 2.39 2.77
#